data_AF-A0A094IC06-F1
#
_entry.id   AF-A0A094IC06-F1
#
_cell.length_a   1.000
_cell.length_b   1.000
_cell.length_c   1.000
_cell.angle_alpha   90.00
_cell.angle_beta   90.00
_cell.angle_gamma   90.00
#
_symmetry.space_group_name_H-M   'P 1'
#
loop_
_entity.id
_entity.type
_entity.pdbx_description
1 polymer ?
#
loop_
_entity_poly.entity_id
_entity_poly.type
_entity_poly.pdbx_seq_one_letter_code
_entity_poly.pdbx_strand_id
1 'polypeptide(L)'
;MLAPRITLKLVIGLLAIALPTASAGCYKRGPTFDDFYASSGWTQNKLVQAIANEFAGSYGPNEARGACFEANALFHVIVVLQHVKGNSEYMQASDIRNDGYTETGACQHGSESAHGDWWYRIDPEDGKNCSNTFHPSPPPPLNFYSFGEGIANHIILDL
;
A
#
# COMPACT_ATOMS: atom_id res chain seq x y z
N MET A 1 -22.10 -61.14 -21.81
CA MET A 1 -21.04 -60.53 -22.64
C MET A 1 -21.03 -59.03 -22.37
N LEU A 2 -19.83 -58.45 -22.26
CA LEU A 2 -19.48 -57.24 -21.52
C LEU A 2 -20.04 -55.93 -22.11
N ALA A 3 -20.50 -55.02 -21.24
CA ALA A 3 -20.74 -53.62 -21.56
C ALA A 3 -19.45 -52.80 -21.36
N PRO A 4 -19.07 -51.88 -22.27
CA PRO A 4 -17.91 -51.04 -22.09
C PRO A 4 -18.23 -49.84 -21.17
N ARG A 5 -17.43 -49.69 -20.12
CA ARG A 5 -17.42 -48.51 -19.25
C ARG A 5 -16.64 -47.39 -19.94
N ILE A 6 -17.33 -46.32 -20.34
CA ILE A 6 -16.71 -45.11 -20.88
C ILE A 6 -16.12 -44.33 -19.69
N THR A 7 -14.79 -44.32 -19.59
CA THR A 7 -14.04 -43.58 -18.58
C THR A 7 -14.00 -42.10 -18.97
N LEU A 8 -14.84 -41.30 -18.31
CA LEU A 8 -14.85 -39.84 -18.45
C LEU A 8 -13.60 -39.28 -17.75
N LYS A 9 -12.59 -38.88 -18.53
CA LYS A 9 -11.42 -38.16 -18.04
C LYS A 9 -11.83 -36.72 -17.70
N LEU A 10 -12.06 -36.46 -16.42
CA LEU A 10 -12.28 -35.12 -15.89
C LEU A 10 -10.95 -34.34 -15.95
N VAL A 11 -10.79 -33.48 -16.96
CA VAL A 11 -9.68 -32.53 -17.02
C VAL A 11 -10.05 -31.36 -16.11
N ILE A 12 -9.54 -31.38 -14.87
CA ILE A 12 -9.63 -30.23 -13.95
C ILE A 12 -8.55 -29.24 -14.40
N GLY A 13 -8.94 -28.28 -15.23
CA GLY A 13 -8.14 -27.10 -15.49
C GLY A 13 -8.10 -26.23 -14.24
N LEU A 14 -6.96 -26.20 -13.54
CA LEU A 14 -6.68 -25.17 -12.54
C LEU A 14 -6.62 -23.82 -13.25
N LEU A 15 -7.75 -23.13 -13.32
CA LEU A 15 -7.75 -21.69 -13.57
C LEU A 15 -7.24 -21.06 -12.27
N ALA A 16 -5.94 -20.74 -12.23
CA ALA A 16 -5.39 -19.89 -11.19
C ALA A 16 -6.10 -18.54 -11.30
N ILE A 17 -7.16 -18.37 -10.52
CA ILE A 17 -7.78 -17.07 -10.32
C ILE A 17 -6.70 -16.26 -9.62
N ALA A 18 -5.96 -15.47 -10.38
CA ALA A 18 -5.21 -14.34 -9.86
C ALA A 18 -6.26 -13.38 -9.32
N LEU A 19 -6.77 -13.69 -8.12
CA LEU A 19 -7.50 -12.73 -7.32
C LEU A 19 -6.52 -11.58 -7.19
N PRO A 20 -6.84 -10.37 -7.72
CA PRO A 20 -6.11 -9.22 -7.28
C PRO A 20 -6.32 -9.21 -5.78
N THR A 21 -5.26 -9.49 -5.03
CA THR A 21 -5.18 -9.13 -3.64
C THR A 21 -5.29 -7.62 -3.67
N ALA A 22 -6.52 -7.12 -3.66
CA ALA A 22 -6.81 -5.75 -3.39
C ALA A 22 -6.22 -5.55 -2.00
N SER A 23 -4.99 -5.02 -1.94
CA SER A 23 -4.51 -4.43 -0.71
C SER A 23 -5.61 -3.43 -0.39
N ALA A 24 -6.18 -3.52 0.81
CA ALA A 24 -7.37 -2.77 1.19
C ALA A 24 -7.15 -1.25 1.26
N GLY A 25 -6.06 -0.76 0.66
CA GLY A 25 -5.55 0.59 0.69
C GLY A 25 -5.34 1.26 -0.66
N CYS A 26 -5.37 0.55 -1.81
CA CYS A 26 -5.10 1.24 -3.09
C CYS A 26 -6.18 2.28 -3.41
N TYR A 27 -5.76 3.48 -3.77
CA TYR A 27 -6.66 4.47 -4.35
C TYR A 27 -7.15 4.01 -5.73
N LYS A 28 -8.38 4.39 -6.08
CA LYS A 28 -9.03 3.98 -7.34
C LYS A 28 -8.95 5.04 -8.44
N ARG A 29 -8.51 6.25 -8.10
CA ARG A 29 -8.51 7.45 -8.95
C ARG A 29 -7.38 8.36 -8.51
N GLY A 30 -7.04 9.31 -9.37
CA GLY A 30 -5.94 10.24 -9.19
C GLY A 30 -4.87 10.02 -10.25
N PRO A 31 -3.78 10.77 -10.20
CA PRO A 31 -2.58 10.49 -10.97
C PRO A 31 -2.03 9.10 -10.68
N THR A 32 -1.17 8.62 -11.56
CA THR A 32 -0.46 7.36 -11.36
C THR A 32 1.01 7.61 -11.03
N PHE A 33 1.66 6.62 -10.41
CA PHE A 33 3.12 6.60 -10.32
C PHE A 33 3.78 6.65 -11.70
N ASP A 34 3.16 6.10 -12.74
CA ASP A 34 3.67 6.17 -14.11
C ASP A 34 3.69 7.63 -14.63
N ASP A 35 2.64 8.42 -14.35
CA ASP A 35 2.60 9.85 -14.68
C ASP A 35 3.72 10.61 -13.95
N PHE A 36 3.95 10.28 -12.67
CA PHE A 36 5.03 10.84 -11.87
C PHE A 36 6.41 10.49 -12.46
N TYR A 37 6.67 9.23 -12.82
CA TYR A 37 7.95 8.78 -13.37
C TYR A 37 8.22 9.36 -14.76
N ALA A 38 7.21 9.38 -15.63
CA ALA A 38 7.33 9.88 -16.99
C ALA A 38 7.68 11.38 -17.05
N SER A 39 7.29 12.15 -16.02
CA SER A 39 7.36 13.61 -16.04
C SER A 39 8.63 14.21 -15.44
N SER A 40 9.58 13.40 -14.95
CA SER A 40 10.58 13.91 -14.00
C SER A 40 11.92 13.16 -13.90
N GLY A 41 12.10 12.08 -14.66
CA GLY A 41 13.32 11.26 -14.59
C GLY A 41 13.50 10.50 -13.26
N TRP A 42 12.47 10.54 -12.40
CA TRP A 42 12.31 9.61 -11.30
C TRP A 42 12.07 8.20 -11.83
N THR A 43 12.45 7.22 -11.02
CA THR A 43 12.10 5.82 -11.22
C THR A 43 11.56 5.29 -9.90
N GLN A 44 10.84 4.17 -9.93
CA GLN A 44 10.37 3.51 -8.71
C GLN A 44 11.51 3.33 -7.69
N ASN A 45 12.66 2.81 -8.12
CA ASN A 45 13.82 2.63 -7.25
C ASN A 45 14.33 3.96 -6.67
N LYS A 46 14.40 5.04 -7.46
CA LYS A 46 14.82 6.35 -6.95
C LYS A 46 13.84 6.89 -5.91
N LEU A 47 12.53 6.78 -6.17
CA LEU A 47 11.48 7.23 -5.25
C LEU A 47 11.54 6.45 -3.94
N VAL A 48 11.54 5.12 -4.01
CA VAL A 48 11.59 4.24 -2.84
C VAL A 48 12.87 4.44 -2.02
N GLN A 49 14.02 4.69 -2.67
CA GLN A 49 15.26 5.04 -1.96
C GLN A 49 15.18 6.41 -1.29
N ALA A 50 14.57 7.42 -1.92
CA ALA A 50 14.38 8.73 -1.32
C ALA A 50 13.46 8.66 -0.09
N ILE A 51 12.36 7.92 -0.18
CA ILE A 51 11.45 7.63 0.94
C ILE A 51 12.23 6.95 2.08
N ALA A 52 12.99 5.90 1.78
CA ALA A 52 13.75 5.18 2.80
C ALA A 52 14.79 6.06 3.51
N ASN A 53 15.47 6.95 2.78
CA ASN A 53 16.45 7.88 3.37
C ASN A 53 15.78 8.97 4.22
N GLU A 54 14.59 9.41 3.84
CA GLU A 54 13.84 10.45 4.56
C GLU A 54 13.23 9.91 5.86
N PHE A 55 12.67 8.71 5.82
CA PHE A 55 11.84 8.20 6.92
C PHE A 55 12.54 7.19 7.83
N ALA A 56 13.72 6.66 7.50
CA ALA A 56 14.43 5.77 8.41
C ALA A 56 14.85 6.50 9.68
N GLY A 57 14.63 5.88 10.84
CA GLY A 57 14.96 6.50 12.12
C GLY A 57 14.05 6.07 13.26
N SER A 58 14.28 6.67 14.43
CA SER A 58 13.46 6.46 15.62
C SER A 58 12.16 7.25 15.52
N TYR A 59 11.04 6.60 15.84
CA TYR A 59 9.72 7.21 16.00
C TYR A 59 9.26 7.07 17.44
N GLY A 60 8.65 8.11 17.97
CA GLY A 60 7.89 8.06 19.20
C GLY A 60 6.57 7.31 19.05
N PRO A 61 5.86 7.05 20.15
CA PRO A 61 4.53 6.45 20.10
C PRO A 61 3.55 7.38 19.35
N ASN A 62 2.85 6.85 18.35
CA ASN A 62 1.92 7.60 17.49
C ASN A 62 2.57 8.74 16.67
N GLU A 63 3.90 8.78 16.56
CA GLU A 63 4.59 9.79 15.77
C GLU A 63 4.33 9.55 14.27
N ALA A 64 3.83 10.58 13.60
CA ALA A 64 3.67 10.62 12.16
C ALA A 64 4.68 11.60 11.57
N ARG A 65 5.32 11.20 10.48
CA ARG A 65 6.13 12.07 9.64
C ARG A 65 5.54 12.04 8.24
N GLY A 66 5.70 13.12 7.51
CA GLY A 66 5.45 13.07 6.08
C GLY A 66 6.38 14.00 5.33
N ALA A 67 6.49 13.70 4.04
CA ALA A 67 7.37 14.35 3.10
C ALA A 67 6.66 14.41 1.76
N CYS A 68 7.15 15.28 0.90
CA CYS A 68 6.60 15.46 -0.42
C CYS A 68 7.76 15.48 -1.42
N PHE A 69 7.69 14.62 -2.41
CA PHE A 69 8.73 14.43 -3.42
C PHE A 69 8.26 15.04 -4.74
N GLU A 70 8.87 16.15 -5.15
CA GLU A 70 8.51 16.84 -6.39
C GLU A 70 9.13 16.15 -7.61
N ALA A 71 8.28 15.82 -8.58
CA ALA A 71 8.70 15.44 -9.91
C ALA A 71 8.91 16.72 -10.75
N ASN A 72 7.92 17.61 -10.72
CA ASN A 72 7.93 18.92 -11.35
C ASN A 72 6.82 19.79 -10.71
N ALA A 73 6.51 20.94 -11.30
CA ALA A 73 5.50 21.87 -10.78
C ALA A 73 4.05 21.34 -10.79
N LEU A 74 3.78 20.24 -11.49
CA LEU A 74 2.46 19.66 -11.68
C LEU A 74 2.31 18.27 -11.07
N PHE A 75 3.41 17.59 -10.73
CA PHE A 75 3.37 16.24 -10.19
C PHE A 75 4.29 16.12 -8.97
N HIS A 76 3.74 15.55 -7.91
CA HIS A 76 4.45 15.23 -6.68
C HIS A 76 3.89 13.95 -6.07
N VAL A 77 4.65 13.35 -5.17
CA VAL A 77 4.18 12.23 -4.34
C VAL A 77 4.21 12.68 -2.89
N ILE A 78 3.06 12.62 -2.23
CA ILE A 78 2.95 12.81 -0.78
C ILE A 78 3.16 11.46 -0.11
N VAL A 79 4.04 11.44 0.88
CA VAL A 79 4.28 10.25 1.70
C VAL A 79 4.06 10.61 3.16
N VAL A 80 3.30 9.77 3.86
CA VAL A 80 3.13 9.83 5.30
C VAL A 80 3.46 8.46 5.88
N LEU A 81 4.31 8.44 6.89
CA LEU A 81 4.68 7.25 7.64
C LEU A 81 4.42 7.51 9.11
N GLN A 82 3.68 6.61 9.74
CA GLN A 82 3.32 6.72 11.14
C GLN A 82 3.57 5.45 11.90
N HIS A 83 4.12 5.60 13.10
CA HIS A 83 4.20 4.53 14.07
C HIS A 83 2.87 4.43 14.84
N VAL A 84 2.04 3.41 14.59
CA VAL A 84 0.65 3.37 15.07
C VAL A 84 0.44 2.56 16.35
N LYS A 85 1.47 1.88 16.88
CA LYS A 85 1.30 0.99 18.03
C LYS A 85 2.53 0.89 18.91
N GLY A 86 2.34 0.83 20.23
CA GLY A 86 3.42 0.49 21.17
C GLY A 86 4.28 1.67 21.63
N ASN A 87 5.54 1.37 22.00
CA ASN A 87 6.53 2.33 22.52
C ASN A 87 7.34 2.95 21.37
N SER A 88 8.39 3.72 21.65
CA SER A 88 9.27 4.17 20.56
C SER A 88 9.92 2.98 19.82
N GLU A 89 9.93 3.03 18.50
CA GLU A 89 10.53 2.01 17.63
C GLU A 89 11.42 2.64 16.56
N TYR A 90 12.42 1.90 16.09
CA TYR A 90 13.30 2.33 15.00
C TYR A 90 12.86 1.69 13.69
N MET A 91 12.47 2.51 12.72
CA MET A 91 12.14 2.07 11.38
C MET A 91 13.41 1.88 10.54
N GLN A 92 13.64 0.67 10.01
CA GLN A 92 14.78 0.41 9.14
C GLN A 92 14.52 0.85 7.70
N ALA A 93 15.55 1.40 7.06
CA ALA A 93 15.48 1.75 5.64
C ALA A 93 15.18 0.54 4.74
N SER A 94 15.55 -0.69 5.13
CA SER A 94 15.20 -1.90 4.38
C SER A 94 13.70 -2.19 4.38
N ASP A 95 13.04 -1.99 5.51
CA ASP A 95 11.63 -2.30 5.69
C ASP A 95 10.79 -1.27 4.91
N ILE A 96 11.14 0.01 5.03
CA ILE A 96 10.56 1.08 4.20
C ILE A 96 10.74 0.78 2.71
N ARG A 97 11.88 0.25 2.27
CA ARG A 97 12.08 -0.10 0.86
C ARG A 97 11.17 -1.25 0.42
N ASN A 98 11.07 -2.30 1.22
CA ASN A 98 10.26 -3.47 0.90
C ASN A 98 8.77 -3.09 0.79
N ASP A 99 8.29 -2.32 1.77
CA ASP A 99 6.91 -1.83 1.81
C ASP A 99 6.69 -0.82 0.68
N GLY A 100 7.62 0.13 0.48
CA GLY A 100 7.55 1.11 -0.60
C GLY A 100 7.51 0.50 -1.99
N TYR A 101 8.27 -0.57 -2.27
CA TYR A 101 8.16 -1.31 -3.53
C TYR A 101 6.80 -1.99 -3.70
N THR A 102 6.27 -2.54 -2.61
CA THR A 102 4.95 -3.17 -2.61
C THR A 102 3.87 -2.14 -2.92
N GLU A 103 3.86 -1.01 -2.21
CA GLU A 103 2.87 0.05 -2.38
C GLU A 103 2.92 0.69 -3.77
N THR A 104 4.12 1.10 -4.21
CA THR A 104 4.29 1.77 -5.52
C THR A 104 4.12 0.83 -6.71
N GLY A 105 4.32 -0.48 -6.52
CA GLY A 105 4.20 -1.49 -7.58
C GLY A 105 2.81 -2.11 -7.70
N ALA A 106 2.08 -2.22 -6.58
CA ALA A 106 0.75 -2.84 -6.56
C ALA A 106 -0.40 -1.83 -6.73
N CYS A 107 -0.22 -0.58 -6.26
CA CYS A 107 -1.26 0.43 -6.28
C CYS A 107 -0.87 1.60 -7.19
N GLN A 108 -1.25 1.55 -8.47
CA GLN A 108 -0.82 2.57 -9.43
C GLN A 108 -1.19 4.01 -9.06
N HIS A 109 -2.33 4.21 -8.38
CA HIS A 109 -2.82 5.54 -7.97
C HIS A 109 -2.39 5.93 -6.56
N GLY A 110 -1.46 5.21 -5.95
CA GLY A 110 -1.16 5.37 -4.52
C GLY A 110 -2.02 4.53 -3.60
N SER A 111 -1.72 4.61 -2.31
CA SER A 111 -2.29 3.74 -1.31
C SER A 111 -2.27 4.29 0.11
N GLU A 112 -3.13 3.73 0.96
CA GLU A 112 -3.09 3.81 2.42
C GLU A 112 -3.17 2.42 3.04
N SER A 113 -2.11 1.95 3.67
CA SER A 113 -2.02 0.58 4.20
C SER A 113 -1.29 0.54 5.54
N ALA A 114 -1.53 -0.53 6.30
CA ALA A 114 -0.79 -0.82 7.51
C ALA A 114 0.07 -2.07 7.32
N HIS A 115 1.33 -1.98 7.74
CA HIS A 115 2.31 -3.05 7.75
C HIS A 115 2.83 -3.23 9.18
N GLY A 116 2.29 -4.20 9.89
CA GLY A 116 2.62 -4.42 11.31
C GLY A 116 2.24 -3.21 12.17
N ASP A 117 3.22 -2.62 12.85
CA ASP A 117 3.03 -1.47 13.75
C ASP A 117 3.15 -0.11 13.03
N TRP A 118 3.17 -0.12 11.70
CA TRP A 118 3.38 1.05 10.85
C TRP A 118 2.22 1.27 9.89
N TRP A 119 1.85 2.54 9.72
CA TRP A 119 0.90 2.96 8.70
C TRP A 119 1.59 3.83 7.65
N TYR A 120 1.24 3.58 6.41
CA TYR A 120 1.79 4.24 5.23
C TYR A 120 0.67 4.86 4.42
N ARG A 121 0.90 6.09 3.95
CA ARG A 121 0.22 6.69 2.81
C ARG A 121 1.26 7.06 1.78
N ILE A 122 1.08 6.62 0.54
CA ILE A 122 1.92 7.02 -0.60
C ILE A 122 0.98 7.44 -1.72
N ASP A 123 0.92 8.72 -2.03
CA ASP A 123 -0.13 9.31 -2.85
C ASP A 123 0.46 10.19 -3.98
N PRO A 124 0.44 9.72 -5.24
CA PRO A 124 0.70 10.55 -6.40
C PRO A 124 -0.40 11.60 -6.57
N GLU A 125 -0.02 12.87 -6.54
CA GLU A 125 -0.93 13.99 -6.70
C GLU A 125 -0.54 14.86 -7.89
N ASP A 126 -1.55 15.52 -8.47
CA ASP A 126 -1.41 16.45 -9.58
C ASP A 126 -1.86 17.85 -9.17
N GLY A 127 -1.12 18.83 -9.66
CA GLY A 127 -1.36 20.24 -9.37
C GLY A 127 -0.91 20.66 -7.97
N LYS A 128 -0.44 21.92 -7.88
CA LYS A 128 0.22 22.54 -6.72
C LYS A 128 1.51 21.83 -6.30
N ASN A 129 2.58 22.60 -6.17
CA ASN A 129 3.85 22.12 -5.65
C ASN A 129 3.73 21.72 -4.16
N CYS A 130 4.72 20.98 -3.64
CA CYS A 130 4.77 20.52 -2.25
C CYS A 130 4.66 21.67 -1.23
N SER A 131 4.94 22.90 -1.64
CA SER A 131 4.81 24.11 -0.82
C SER A 131 3.36 24.48 -0.45
N ASN A 132 2.35 23.97 -1.17
CA ASN A 132 0.95 24.41 -1.03
C ASN A 132 -0.03 23.31 -0.60
N THR A 133 0.42 22.07 -0.42
CA THR A 133 -0.48 20.90 -0.28
C THR A 133 -0.11 19.97 0.87
N PHE A 134 1.04 20.15 1.52
CA PHE A 134 1.43 19.27 2.62
C PHE A 134 0.70 19.63 3.92
N HIS A 135 -0.49 19.07 4.08
CA HIS A 135 -1.10 18.83 5.38
C HIS A 135 -1.06 17.33 5.62
N PRO A 136 -0.32 16.83 6.63
CA PRO A 136 -0.47 15.44 7.01
C PRO A 136 -1.91 15.28 7.50
N SER A 137 -2.79 14.74 6.64
CA SER A 137 -4.10 14.31 7.08
C SER A 137 -3.87 13.34 8.24
N PRO A 138 -4.58 13.51 9.38
CA PRO A 138 -4.45 12.56 10.46
C PRO A 138 -4.79 11.16 9.92
N PRO A 139 -4.08 10.11 10.38
CA PRO A 139 -4.44 8.75 10.01
C PRO A 139 -5.92 8.51 10.30
N PRO A 140 -6.59 7.61 9.56
CA PRO A 140 -7.90 7.12 10.00
C PRO A 140 -7.77 6.56 11.43
N PRO A 141 -8.80 6.73 12.28
CA PRO A 141 -8.74 6.28 13.66
C PRO A 141 -8.40 4.78 13.72
N LEU A 142 -7.58 4.39 14.70
CA LEU A 142 -6.98 3.05 14.86
C LEU A 142 -7.98 1.87 14.74
N ASN A 143 -9.28 2.13 14.92
CA ASN A 143 -10.36 1.16 14.75
C ASN A 143 -10.56 0.67 13.30
N PHE A 144 -9.93 1.29 12.30
CA PHE A 144 -9.97 0.80 10.92
C PHE A 144 -8.92 -0.29 10.62
N TYR A 145 -7.91 -0.46 11.48
CA TYR A 145 -6.88 -1.49 11.33
C TYR A 145 -7.24 -2.77 12.07
N SER A 146 -8.50 -3.20 12.00
CA SER A 146 -8.84 -4.59 12.32
C SER A 146 -8.20 -5.45 11.24
N PHE A 147 -6.98 -5.90 11.50
CA PHE A 147 -6.32 -6.95 10.75
C PHE A 147 -7.35 -8.05 10.52
N GLY A 148 -7.52 -8.45 9.26
CA GLY A 148 -8.22 -9.67 8.90
C GLY A 148 -7.45 -10.88 9.39
N GLU A 149 -7.29 -11.02 10.71
CA GLU A 149 -7.09 -12.32 11.31
C GLU A 149 -8.43 -13.03 11.19
N GLY A 150 -8.43 -14.13 10.43
CA GLY A 150 -9.62 -14.91 10.18
C GLY A 150 -10.32 -15.30 11.48
N ILE A 151 -11.53 -14.77 11.68
CA ILE A 151 -12.54 -15.44 12.48
C ILE A 151 -13.40 -16.27 11.54
N ALA A 152 -13.05 -17.56 11.54
CA ALA A 152 -13.95 -18.64 11.19
C ALA A 152 -15.29 -18.48 11.93
N ASN A 153 -16.37 -18.87 11.26
CA ASN A 153 -17.67 -19.24 11.82
C ASN A 153 -18.24 -18.35 12.93
N HIS A 154 -19.10 -17.41 12.56
CA HIS A 154 -20.35 -17.19 13.30
C HIS A 154 -21.44 -16.71 12.33
N ILE A 155 -22.09 -17.67 11.67
CA ILE A 155 -23.46 -17.47 11.21
C ILE A 155 -24.32 -17.54 12.48
N ILE A 156 -24.64 -16.38 13.03
CA ILE A 156 -25.82 -16.25 13.89
C ILE A 156 -27.01 -16.27 12.93
N LEU A 157 -27.75 -17.37 12.96
CA LEU A 157 -29.13 -17.44 12.47
C LEU A 157 -29.96 -16.56 13.40
N ASP A 158 -30.51 -15.48 12.87
CA ASP A 158 -31.64 -14.81 13.53
C ASP A 158 -32.95 -15.30 12.91
N LEU A 159 -33.76 -15.86 13.81
CA LEU A 159 -35.20 -16.13 13.71
C LEU A 159 -36.00 -14.82 13.72
#